data_AF-A0A7Y4QUA5-F1
#
_entry.id   AF-A0A7Y4QUA5-F1
#
_cell.length_a   1.000
_cell.length_b   1.000
_cell.length_c   1.000
_cell.angle_alpha   90.00
_cell.angle_beta   90.00
_cell.angle_gamma   90.00
#
_symmetry.space_group_name_H-M   'P 1'
#
loop_
_entity.id
_entity.type
_entity.pdbx_description
1 polymer ?
#
loop_
_entity_poly.entity_id
_entity_poly.type
_entity_poly.pdbx_seq_one_letter_code
_entity_poly.pdbx_strand_id
1 'polypeptide(L)'
;HLAIPEFVANLEKLNVSMIGQSNTLTPADKKIYALRDVTATVENVGLITASITSKKIAEGSEGIVYDVKVGNGSTLPTYDKSKELASKLLKTSRDFGQKAIAILTDMSSPLGYAIGNWVEIKECIEIMNPKIEKSPHSKDLIDVTLYLAGAMLMLAGKCLTIEEGIKLSEEKLSNGECFEKFIALVEMQGGDAELIKLPENYPKAKLSDSITADSGGYVTGLDALTFGLAAVNLGCGRKTVEDKIDYSSSIILHKKIGDNLTAGETICSIDGETKQQVDSTKAMLINGITITNLKPEIKGRIIEVIN
;
A
#
# COMPACT_ATOMS: atom_id res chain seq x y z
N HIS A 1 -17.60 3.90 8.24
CA HIS A 1 -17.60 2.87 9.32
C HIS A 1 -18.90 2.11 9.18
N LEU A 2 -18.91 0.79 9.43
CA LEU A 2 -20.13 -0.02 9.41
C LEU A 2 -20.47 -0.48 10.83
N ALA A 3 -21.76 -0.66 11.12
CA ALA A 3 -22.16 -1.36 12.33
C ALA A 3 -21.83 -2.85 12.21
N ILE A 4 -21.65 -3.55 13.34
CA ILE A 4 -21.32 -5.00 13.34
C ILE A 4 -22.33 -5.82 12.52
N PRO A 5 -23.66 -5.64 12.64
CA PRO A 5 -24.61 -6.40 11.83
C PRO A 5 -24.45 -6.18 10.33
N GLU A 6 -24.15 -4.95 9.90
CA GLU A 6 -23.90 -4.62 8.48
C GLU A 6 -22.60 -5.24 7.99
N PHE A 7 -21.55 -5.21 8.83
CA PHE A 7 -20.28 -5.86 8.53
C PHE A 7 -20.46 -7.38 8.31
N VAL A 8 -21.21 -8.05 9.19
CA VAL A 8 -21.52 -9.49 9.06
C VAL A 8 -22.34 -9.75 7.80
N ALA A 9 -23.40 -8.99 7.55
CA ALA A 9 -24.22 -9.15 6.35
C ALA A 9 -23.42 -8.97 5.05
N ASN A 10 -22.47 -8.02 5.03
CA ASN A 10 -21.56 -7.81 3.91
C ASN A 10 -20.64 -9.01 3.68
N LEU A 11 -20.10 -9.60 4.76
CA LEU A 11 -19.28 -10.81 4.67
C LEU A 11 -20.10 -12.03 4.20
N GLU A 12 -21.32 -12.22 4.70
CA GLU A 12 -22.19 -13.32 4.26
C GLU A 12 -22.56 -13.21 2.78
N LYS A 13 -22.73 -11.99 2.27
CA LYS A 13 -23.12 -11.74 0.88
C LYS A 13 -21.95 -11.78 -0.09
N LEU A 14 -20.85 -11.09 0.22
CA LEU A 14 -19.72 -10.90 -0.69
C LEU A 14 -18.42 -11.56 -0.24
N ASN A 15 -18.33 -12.18 0.94
CA ASN A 15 -17.10 -12.76 1.49
C ASN A 15 -15.93 -11.75 1.63
N VAL A 16 -16.22 -10.44 1.57
CA VAL A 16 -15.24 -9.37 1.72
C VAL A 16 -15.93 -8.11 2.21
N SER A 17 -15.25 -7.34 3.07
CA SER A 17 -15.70 -6.05 3.55
C SER A 17 -14.48 -5.21 3.95
N MET A 18 -14.39 -3.97 3.46
CA MET A 18 -13.34 -3.02 3.83
C MET A 18 -13.97 -1.91 4.68
N ILE A 19 -13.56 -1.77 5.94
CA ILE A 19 -14.19 -0.81 6.86
C ILE A 19 -13.15 -0.04 7.66
N GLY A 20 -13.48 1.22 7.97
CA GLY A 20 -12.77 1.95 9.02
C GLY A 20 -13.11 1.40 10.40
N GLN A 21 -12.16 1.53 11.34
CA GLN A 21 -12.31 1.07 12.72
C GLN A 21 -13.53 1.73 13.41
N SER A 22 -14.37 0.91 14.05
CA SER A 22 -15.49 1.42 14.85
C SER A 22 -14.99 1.96 16.20
N ASN A 23 -15.76 2.86 16.83
CA ASN A 23 -15.42 3.37 18.16
C ASN A 23 -15.50 2.30 19.28
N THR A 24 -16.15 1.18 19.01
CA THR A 24 -16.34 0.08 19.98
C THR A 24 -15.26 -1.00 19.86
N LEU A 25 -14.54 -1.08 18.73
CA LEU A 25 -13.50 -2.07 18.52
C LEU A 25 -12.18 -1.57 19.11
N THR A 26 -11.68 -2.24 20.17
CA THR A 26 -10.41 -1.91 20.85
C THR A 26 -10.29 -0.44 21.28
N PRO A 27 -11.21 0.09 22.12
CA PRO A 27 -11.25 1.52 22.46
C PRO A 27 -10.00 2.01 23.21
N ALA A 28 -9.34 1.12 23.97
CA ALA A 28 -8.09 1.43 24.67
C ALA A 28 -6.94 1.66 23.67
N ASP A 29 -6.81 0.81 22.66
CA ASP A 29 -5.78 0.94 21.61
C ASP A 29 -5.90 2.29 20.90
N LYS A 30 -7.12 2.71 20.52
CA LYS A 30 -7.34 4.02 19.88
C LYS A 30 -6.77 5.18 20.69
N LYS A 31 -7.00 5.20 22.01
CA LYS A 31 -6.48 6.24 22.91
C LYS A 31 -4.97 6.17 23.06
N ILE A 32 -4.42 4.95 23.22
CA ILE A 32 -2.98 4.72 23.37
C ILE A 32 -2.25 5.12 22.08
N TYR A 33 -2.80 4.78 20.91
CA TYR A 33 -2.23 5.14 19.61
C TYR A 33 -2.19 6.66 19.42
N ALA A 34 -3.30 7.35 19.68
CA ALA A 34 -3.35 8.81 19.59
C ALA A 34 -2.32 9.50 20.52
N LEU A 35 -2.10 8.95 21.72
CA LEU A 35 -1.04 9.45 22.61
C LEU A 35 0.36 9.20 22.01
N ARG A 36 0.62 7.99 21.51
CA ARG A 36 1.92 7.61 20.96
C ARG A 36 2.34 8.49 19.78
N ASP A 37 1.38 8.86 18.94
CA ASP A 37 1.56 9.67 17.74
C ASP A 37 2.17 11.06 18.05
N VAL A 38 1.88 11.60 19.24
CA VAL A 38 2.35 12.92 19.68
C VAL A 38 3.43 12.87 20.76
N THR A 39 3.85 11.68 21.21
CA THR A 39 4.87 11.50 22.26
C THR A 39 6.15 10.81 21.78
N ALA A 40 6.33 10.66 20.46
CA ALA A 40 7.48 9.96 19.87
C ALA A 40 7.67 8.51 20.39
N THR A 41 6.57 7.83 20.76
CA THR A 41 6.58 6.44 21.25
C THR A 41 5.88 5.47 20.27
N VAL A 42 5.79 5.85 19.00
CA VAL A 42 5.27 4.97 17.95
C VAL A 42 6.23 3.81 17.70
N GLU A 43 7.54 4.05 17.65
CA GLU A 43 8.60 3.08 17.30
C GLU A 43 8.94 2.06 18.40
N ASN A 44 7.93 1.49 19.05
CA ASN A 44 8.09 0.44 20.04
C ASN A 44 7.43 -0.85 19.55
N VAL A 45 8.24 -1.90 19.35
CA VAL A 45 7.76 -3.18 18.80
C VAL A 45 6.62 -3.77 19.63
N GLY A 46 6.70 -3.73 20.97
CA GLY A 46 5.65 -4.27 21.83
C GLY A 46 4.31 -3.53 21.68
N LEU A 47 4.35 -2.20 21.63
CA LEU A 47 3.15 -1.38 21.43
C LEU A 47 2.58 -1.51 20.01
N ILE A 48 3.44 -1.67 19.00
CA ILE A 48 3.01 -1.95 17.62
C ILE A 48 2.32 -3.31 17.56
N THR A 49 2.95 -4.37 18.12
CA THR A 49 2.37 -5.71 18.18
C THR A 49 1.00 -5.68 18.86
N ALA A 50 0.90 -5.14 20.08
CA ALA A 50 -0.35 -5.08 20.83
C ALA A 50 -1.44 -4.29 20.07
N SER A 51 -1.07 -3.19 19.42
CA SER A 51 -2.01 -2.39 18.65
C SER A 51 -2.55 -3.16 17.44
N ILE A 52 -1.68 -3.81 16.66
CA ILE A 52 -2.09 -4.56 15.47
C ILE A 52 -2.91 -5.79 15.86
N THR A 53 -2.40 -6.63 16.76
CA THR A 53 -3.05 -7.92 17.06
C THR A 53 -4.35 -7.74 17.80
N SER A 54 -4.48 -6.78 18.72
CA SER A 54 -5.73 -6.56 19.45
C SER A 54 -6.92 -6.32 18.51
N LYS A 55 -6.71 -5.54 17.45
CA LYS A 55 -7.73 -5.31 16.41
C LYS A 55 -8.06 -6.59 15.65
N LYS A 56 -7.05 -7.30 15.17
CA LYS A 56 -7.24 -8.51 14.35
C LYS A 56 -7.85 -9.67 15.12
N ILE A 57 -7.52 -9.80 16.40
CA ILE A 57 -8.16 -10.76 17.31
C ILE A 57 -9.63 -10.37 17.54
N ALA A 58 -9.90 -9.08 17.79
CA ALA A 58 -11.27 -8.60 18.03
C ALA A 58 -12.17 -8.67 16.78
N GLU A 59 -11.60 -8.64 15.58
CA GLU A 59 -12.31 -8.87 14.32
C GLU A 59 -12.76 -10.34 14.14
N GLY A 60 -12.19 -11.29 14.91
CA GLY A 60 -12.55 -12.70 14.86
C GLY A 60 -11.91 -13.50 13.72
N SER A 61 -10.81 -13.03 13.14
CA SER A 61 -10.13 -13.72 12.04
C SER A 61 -9.55 -15.08 12.48
N GLU A 62 -9.74 -16.13 11.68
CA GLU A 62 -9.14 -17.46 11.93
C GLU A 62 -7.68 -17.55 11.47
N GLY A 63 -7.30 -16.73 10.48
CA GLY A 63 -5.96 -16.69 9.89
C GLY A 63 -5.55 -15.27 9.52
N ILE A 64 -4.28 -14.93 9.72
CA ILE A 64 -3.71 -13.60 9.46
C ILE A 64 -2.40 -13.70 8.67
N VAL A 65 -2.30 -12.94 7.60
CA VAL A 65 -1.04 -12.68 6.89
C VAL A 65 -0.56 -11.28 7.26
N TYR A 66 0.63 -11.18 7.85
CA TYR A 66 1.26 -9.90 8.18
C TYR A 66 2.23 -9.50 7.08
N ASP A 67 1.98 -8.35 6.46
CA ASP A 67 2.94 -7.70 5.57
C ASP A 67 3.80 -6.73 6.39
N VAL A 68 5.03 -7.16 6.73
CA VAL A 68 5.94 -6.41 7.60
C VAL A 68 6.96 -5.67 6.74
N LYS A 69 6.82 -4.35 6.66
CA LYS A 69 7.67 -3.50 5.83
C LYS A 69 9.09 -3.37 6.40
N VAL A 70 10.08 -3.43 5.52
CA VAL A 70 11.52 -3.24 5.80
C VAL A 70 12.04 -2.11 4.92
N GLY A 71 12.86 -1.21 5.46
CA GLY A 71 13.40 -0.07 4.71
C GLY A 71 12.90 1.29 5.22
N ASN A 72 13.48 2.36 4.69
CA ASN A 72 13.23 3.74 5.10
C ASN A 72 11.75 4.19 5.05
N GLY A 73 10.91 3.60 4.21
CA GLY A 73 9.47 3.89 4.17
C GLY A 73 8.67 3.20 5.29
N SER A 74 9.31 2.41 6.16
CA SER A 74 8.71 1.74 7.30
C SER A 74 8.99 2.49 8.61
N THR A 75 8.07 2.37 9.57
CA THR A 75 8.29 2.82 10.96
C THR A 75 9.40 2.06 11.68
N LEU A 76 9.71 0.84 11.21
CA LEU A 76 10.84 0.04 11.68
C LEU A 76 11.76 -0.21 10.47
N PRO A 77 12.76 0.66 10.22
CA PRO A 77 13.46 0.64 8.95
C PRO A 77 14.47 -0.50 8.80
N THR A 78 14.92 -1.11 9.91
CA THR A 78 15.95 -2.16 9.86
C THR A 78 15.34 -3.55 9.80
N TYR A 79 16.00 -4.43 9.03
CA TYR A 79 15.64 -5.84 8.92
C TYR A 79 15.47 -6.51 10.29
N ASP A 80 16.41 -6.32 11.22
CA ASP A 80 16.37 -6.95 12.54
C ASP A 80 15.13 -6.55 13.35
N LYS A 81 14.76 -5.25 13.33
CA LYS A 81 13.56 -4.76 14.03
C LYS A 81 12.28 -5.28 13.36
N SER A 82 12.23 -5.33 12.04
CA SER A 82 11.09 -5.89 11.30
C SER A 82 10.93 -7.39 11.57
N LYS A 83 12.03 -8.15 11.64
CA LYS A 83 12.03 -9.58 12.00
C LYS A 83 11.59 -9.81 13.44
N GLU A 84 12.02 -8.95 14.36
CA GLU A 84 11.55 -8.96 15.75
C GLU A 84 10.04 -8.70 15.83
N LEU A 85 9.54 -7.69 15.11
CA LEU A 85 8.11 -7.38 15.04
C LEU A 85 7.32 -8.56 14.47
N ALA A 86 7.74 -9.12 13.33
CA ALA A 86 7.11 -10.28 12.72
C ALA A 86 7.02 -11.45 13.70
N SER A 87 8.13 -11.79 14.36
CA SER A 87 8.17 -12.88 15.35
C SER A 87 7.20 -12.65 16.51
N LYS A 88 7.08 -11.41 17.02
CA LYS A 88 6.14 -11.05 18.09
C LYS A 88 4.69 -11.07 17.64
N LEU A 89 4.38 -10.60 16.43
CA LEU A 89 3.05 -10.69 15.83
C LEU A 89 2.61 -12.16 15.74
N LEU A 90 3.46 -13.02 15.15
CA LEU A 90 3.18 -14.45 15.01
C LEU A 90 2.95 -15.15 16.35
N LYS A 91 3.85 -14.92 17.32
CA LYS A 91 3.71 -15.50 18.66
C LYS A 91 2.39 -15.07 19.31
N THR A 92 2.10 -13.78 19.31
CA THR A 92 0.90 -13.24 19.94
C THR A 92 -0.36 -13.81 19.29
N SER A 93 -0.45 -13.85 17.95
CA SER A 93 -1.63 -14.39 17.27
C SER A 93 -1.84 -15.88 17.57
N ARG A 94 -0.76 -16.65 17.69
CA ARG A 94 -0.81 -18.08 18.08
C ARG A 94 -1.24 -18.28 19.53
N ASP A 95 -0.78 -17.42 20.44
CA ASP A 95 -1.22 -17.43 21.85
C ASP A 95 -2.74 -17.21 21.96
N PHE A 96 -3.36 -16.56 20.97
CA PHE A 96 -4.82 -16.39 20.84
C PHE A 96 -5.49 -17.39 19.88
N GLY A 97 -4.78 -18.45 19.47
CA GLY A 97 -5.34 -19.55 18.67
C GLY A 97 -5.52 -19.26 17.17
N GLN A 98 -4.99 -18.13 16.66
CA GLN A 98 -5.07 -17.78 15.25
C GLN A 98 -3.91 -18.40 14.45
N LYS A 99 -4.20 -18.82 13.21
CA LYS A 99 -3.13 -19.13 12.25
C LYS A 99 -2.47 -17.82 11.82
N ALA A 100 -1.15 -17.79 11.72
CA ALA A 100 -0.46 -16.59 11.29
C ALA A 100 0.83 -16.87 10.52
N ILE A 101 1.09 -16.06 9.51
CA ILE A 101 2.32 -15.98 8.71
C ILE A 101 2.72 -14.52 8.57
N ALA A 102 4.01 -14.23 8.55
CA ALA A 102 4.53 -12.89 8.34
C ALA A 102 5.48 -12.89 7.16
N ILE A 103 5.33 -11.91 6.27
CA ILE A 103 6.14 -11.75 5.07
C ILE A 103 6.83 -10.40 5.18
N LEU A 104 8.16 -10.42 5.21
CA LEU A 104 8.97 -9.21 5.20
C LEU A 104 9.04 -8.70 3.78
N THR A 105 8.59 -7.46 3.55
CA THR A 105 8.60 -6.85 2.21
C THR A 105 9.38 -5.55 2.19
N ASP A 106 10.11 -5.31 1.11
CA ASP A 106 10.89 -4.09 0.91
C ASP A 106 9.98 -2.88 0.68
N MET A 107 10.27 -1.81 1.40
CA MET A 107 9.67 -0.47 1.29
C MET A 107 10.77 0.59 1.25
N SER A 108 11.90 0.27 0.59
CA SER A 108 12.98 1.24 0.36
C SER A 108 12.61 2.30 -0.70
N SER A 109 11.66 1.95 -1.55
CA SER A 109 11.07 2.79 -2.60
C SER A 109 9.56 2.55 -2.73
N PRO A 110 8.80 3.50 -3.29
CA PRO A 110 7.36 3.34 -3.47
C PRO A 110 7.00 2.05 -4.21
N LEU A 111 6.04 1.31 -3.67
CA LEU A 111 5.43 0.13 -4.27
C LEU A 111 4.40 0.58 -5.31
N GLY A 112 4.37 -0.06 -6.49
CA GLY A 112 3.55 0.45 -7.59
C GLY A 112 4.09 1.78 -8.13
N TYR A 113 3.33 2.44 -8.99
CA TYR A 113 3.79 3.69 -9.62
C TYR A 113 2.99 4.91 -9.18
N ALA A 114 1.80 4.73 -8.63
CA ALA A 114 0.96 5.81 -8.15
C ALA A 114 1.16 6.06 -6.65
N ILE A 115 1.24 7.33 -6.26
CA ILE A 115 1.35 7.75 -4.86
C ILE A 115 0.32 8.86 -4.64
N GLY A 116 -0.66 8.62 -3.79
CA GLY A 116 -1.77 9.55 -3.57
C GLY A 116 -2.97 8.87 -2.93
N ASN A 117 -4.16 9.11 -3.48
CA ASN A 117 -5.37 8.43 -3.04
C ASN A 117 -6.14 7.87 -4.23
N TRP A 118 -6.73 8.75 -5.06
CA TRP A 118 -7.48 8.28 -6.23
C TRP A 118 -6.60 7.56 -7.24
N VAL A 119 -5.39 8.08 -7.48
CA VAL A 119 -4.45 7.45 -8.42
C VAL A 119 -4.01 6.06 -8.00
N GLU A 120 -3.97 5.76 -6.70
CA GLU A 120 -3.70 4.40 -6.20
C GLU A 120 -4.90 3.47 -6.44
N ILE A 121 -6.13 3.98 -6.31
CA ILE A 121 -7.34 3.25 -6.72
C ILE A 121 -7.33 3.02 -8.23
N LYS A 122 -6.92 4.01 -9.03
CA LYS A 122 -6.78 3.87 -10.48
C LYS A 122 -5.75 2.78 -10.85
N GLU A 123 -4.58 2.77 -10.22
CA GLU A 123 -3.59 1.70 -10.42
C GLU A 123 -4.17 0.32 -10.02
N CYS A 124 -4.91 0.24 -8.92
CA CYS A 124 -5.63 -1.00 -8.55
C CYS A 124 -6.62 -1.44 -9.64
N ILE A 125 -7.39 -0.51 -10.22
CA ILE A 125 -8.35 -0.80 -11.30
C ILE A 125 -7.63 -1.30 -12.55
N GLU A 126 -6.53 -0.64 -12.96
CA GLU A 126 -5.71 -1.07 -14.09
C GLU A 126 -5.17 -2.49 -13.89
N ILE A 127 -4.73 -2.82 -12.68
CA ILE A 127 -4.23 -4.16 -12.33
C ILE A 127 -5.35 -5.21 -12.37
N MET A 128 -6.53 -4.89 -11.83
CA MET A 128 -7.64 -5.84 -11.68
C MET A 128 -8.44 -6.03 -12.97
N ASN A 129 -8.57 -5.01 -13.82
CA ASN A 129 -9.40 -5.05 -15.01
C ASN A 129 -8.61 -5.57 -16.23
N PRO A 130 -8.86 -6.80 -16.72
CA PRO A 130 -8.09 -7.38 -17.82
C PRO A 130 -8.30 -6.68 -19.16
N LYS A 131 -9.26 -5.76 -19.26
CA LYS A 131 -9.51 -4.95 -20.47
C LYS A 131 -8.65 -3.68 -20.52
N ILE A 132 -7.95 -3.35 -19.44
CA ILE A 132 -7.07 -2.19 -19.35
C ILE A 132 -5.62 -2.68 -19.38
N GLU A 133 -4.79 -2.00 -20.16
CA GLU A 133 -3.36 -2.30 -20.20
C GLU A 133 -2.72 -1.91 -18.87
N LYS A 134 -2.02 -2.87 -18.26
CA LYS A 134 -1.32 -2.65 -17.00
C LYS A 134 -0.06 -1.85 -17.25
N SER A 135 0.20 -0.85 -16.40
CA SER A 135 1.50 -0.19 -16.39
C SER A 135 2.61 -1.21 -16.12
N PRO A 136 3.72 -1.20 -16.90
CA PRO A 136 4.87 -2.04 -16.60
C PRO A 136 5.49 -1.73 -15.23
N HIS A 137 5.23 -0.53 -14.69
CA HIS A 137 5.73 -0.07 -13.39
C HIS A 137 4.95 -0.59 -12.18
N SER A 138 3.84 -1.32 -12.40
CA SER A 138 3.04 -1.95 -11.35
C SER A 138 3.49 -3.37 -10.99
N LYS A 139 4.51 -3.92 -11.67
CA LYS A 139 4.91 -5.32 -11.47
C LYS A 139 5.25 -5.65 -10.02
N ASP A 140 5.95 -4.76 -9.32
CA ASP A 140 6.35 -4.98 -7.93
C ASP A 140 5.14 -5.03 -6.98
N LEU A 141 4.13 -4.18 -7.20
CA LEU A 141 2.85 -4.21 -6.49
C LEU A 141 2.09 -5.53 -6.75
N ILE A 142 2.02 -5.96 -8.01
CA ILE A 142 1.36 -7.22 -8.39
C ILE A 142 2.05 -8.41 -7.71
N ASP A 143 3.38 -8.50 -7.80
CA ASP A 143 4.15 -9.61 -7.24
C ASP A 143 3.94 -9.71 -5.71
N VAL A 144 4.00 -8.59 -4.98
CA VAL A 144 3.75 -8.56 -3.52
C VAL A 144 2.31 -8.97 -3.20
N THR A 145 1.34 -8.43 -3.94
CA THR A 145 -0.09 -8.69 -3.70
C THR A 145 -0.43 -10.16 -3.92
N LEU A 146 0.07 -10.76 -5.01
CA LEU A 146 -0.15 -12.17 -5.30
C LEU A 146 0.50 -13.08 -4.26
N TYR A 147 1.69 -12.71 -3.77
CA TYR A 147 2.37 -13.46 -2.71
C TYR A 147 1.58 -13.45 -1.40
N LEU A 148 1.07 -12.28 -1.00
CA LEU A 148 0.21 -12.13 0.19
C LEU A 148 -1.10 -12.91 0.02
N ALA A 149 -1.76 -12.81 -1.14
CA ALA A 149 -2.98 -13.55 -1.45
C ALA A 149 -2.75 -15.07 -1.44
N GLY A 150 -1.62 -15.54 -1.99
CA GLY A 150 -1.24 -16.95 -1.96
C GLY A 150 -1.03 -17.46 -0.54
N ALA A 151 -0.39 -16.68 0.33
CA ALA A 151 -0.26 -16.99 1.74
C ALA A 151 -1.63 -17.04 2.46
N MET A 152 -2.55 -16.13 2.13
CA MET A 152 -3.91 -16.14 2.67
C MET A 152 -4.67 -17.42 2.27
N LEU A 153 -4.59 -17.82 1.00
CA LEU A 153 -5.22 -19.04 0.48
C LEU A 153 -4.65 -20.30 1.14
N MET A 154 -3.33 -20.36 1.34
CA MET A 154 -2.68 -21.46 2.04
C MET A 154 -3.15 -21.55 3.50
N LEU A 155 -3.18 -20.43 4.24
CA LEU A 155 -3.67 -20.39 5.62
C LEU A 155 -5.15 -20.81 5.74
N ALA A 156 -5.96 -20.44 4.74
CA ALA A 156 -7.35 -20.82 4.62
C ALA A 156 -7.57 -22.27 4.15
N GLY A 157 -6.50 -23.03 3.87
CA GLY A 157 -6.55 -24.42 3.42
C GLY A 157 -7.11 -24.60 2.00
N LYS A 158 -7.01 -23.56 1.15
CA LYS A 158 -7.43 -23.61 -0.26
C LYS A 158 -6.35 -24.16 -1.19
N CYS A 159 -5.10 -24.17 -0.73
CA CYS A 159 -3.95 -24.76 -1.39
C CYS A 159 -2.94 -25.25 -0.34
N LEU A 160 -1.94 -26.02 -0.76
CA LEU A 160 -0.92 -26.59 0.12
C LEU A 160 0.31 -25.69 0.27
N THR A 161 0.56 -24.83 -0.72
CA THR A 161 1.74 -23.96 -0.77
C THR A 161 1.37 -22.53 -1.16
N ILE A 162 2.24 -21.57 -0.84
CA ILE A 162 2.08 -20.16 -1.25
C ILE A 162 2.11 -20.07 -2.78
N GLU A 163 2.97 -20.86 -3.44
CA GLU A 163 3.15 -20.88 -4.90
C GLU A 163 1.88 -21.34 -5.63
N GLU A 164 1.18 -22.34 -5.10
CA GLU A 164 -0.14 -22.74 -5.61
C GLU A 164 -1.17 -21.62 -5.41
N GLY A 165 -1.16 -20.96 -4.25
CA GLY A 165 -2.05 -19.84 -3.96
C GLY A 165 -1.81 -18.62 -4.87
N ILE A 166 -0.55 -18.35 -5.22
CA ILE A 166 -0.17 -17.31 -6.19
C ILE A 166 -0.82 -17.62 -7.53
N LYS A 167 -0.68 -18.85 -8.05
CA LYS A 167 -1.28 -19.26 -9.34
C LYS A 167 -2.80 -19.12 -9.35
N LEU A 168 -3.46 -19.53 -8.27
CA LEU A 168 -4.91 -19.36 -8.12
C LEU A 168 -5.30 -17.87 -8.12
N SER A 169 -4.50 -17.02 -7.47
CA SER A 169 -4.74 -15.58 -7.41
C SER A 169 -4.50 -14.92 -8.77
N GLU A 170 -3.46 -15.34 -9.50
CA GLU A 170 -3.16 -14.90 -10.87
C GLU A 170 -4.31 -15.22 -11.83
N GLU A 171 -4.89 -16.42 -11.73
CA GLU A 171 -6.05 -16.82 -12.53
C GLU A 171 -7.22 -15.85 -12.31
N LYS A 172 -7.57 -15.58 -11.05
CA LYS A 172 -8.67 -14.65 -10.69
C LYS A 172 -8.40 -13.20 -11.08
N LEU A 173 -7.13 -12.80 -11.12
CA LEU A 173 -6.74 -11.48 -11.61
C LEU A 173 -6.85 -11.41 -13.14
N SER A 174 -6.45 -12.46 -13.85
CA SER A 174 -6.42 -12.51 -15.31
C SER A 174 -7.81 -12.66 -15.95
N ASN A 175 -8.74 -13.32 -15.26
CA ASN A 175 -10.06 -13.64 -15.80
C ASN A 175 -11.14 -12.57 -15.49
N GLY A 176 -10.80 -11.52 -14.73
CA GLY A 176 -11.67 -10.40 -14.41
C GLY A 176 -12.55 -10.56 -13.17
N GLU A 177 -12.59 -11.75 -12.55
CA GLU A 177 -13.38 -11.98 -11.33
C GLU A 177 -12.96 -11.04 -10.19
N CYS A 178 -11.67 -10.71 -10.09
CA CYS A 178 -11.17 -9.75 -9.11
C CYS A 178 -11.81 -8.36 -9.27
N PHE A 179 -11.89 -7.85 -10.51
CA PHE A 179 -12.47 -6.55 -10.80
C PHE A 179 -13.99 -6.52 -10.58
N GLU A 180 -14.70 -7.57 -10.99
CA GLU A 180 -16.14 -7.71 -10.73
C GLU A 180 -16.43 -7.71 -9.23
N LYS A 181 -15.59 -8.40 -8.45
CA LYS A 181 -15.71 -8.44 -7.00
C LYS A 181 -15.46 -7.07 -6.37
N PHE A 182 -14.48 -6.33 -6.87
CA PHE A 182 -14.17 -4.97 -6.41
C PHE A 182 -15.34 -4.01 -6.68
N ILE A 183 -15.94 -4.06 -7.88
CA ILE A 183 -17.15 -3.29 -8.21
C ILE A 183 -18.28 -3.62 -7.23
N ALA A 184 -18.57 -4.92 -7.04
CA ALA A 184 -19.64 -5.35 -6.14
C ALA A 184 -19.42 -4.87 -4.69
N LEU A 185 -18.17 -4.88 -4.21
CA LEU A 185 -17.81 -4.35 -2.90
C LEU A 185 -18.08 -2.85 -2.80
N VAL A 186 -17.68 -2.07 -3.80
CA VAL A 186 -17.89 -0.61 -3.86
C VAL A 186 -19.39 -0.30 -3.86
N GLU A 187 -20.19 -0.96 -4.70
CA GLU A 187 -21.66 -0.79 -4.75
C GLU A 187 -22.30 -1.13 -3.40
N MET A 188 -21.93 -2.26 -2.81
CA MET A 188 -22.48 -2.71 -1.53
C MET A 188 -22.19 -1.73 -0.39
N GLN A 189 -21.06 -1.03 -0.43
CA GLN A 189 -20.68 -0.04 0.57
C GLN A 189 -21.08 1.40 0.21
N GLY A 190 -21.91 1.57 -0.82
CA GLY A 190 -22.49 2.86 -1.20
C GLY A 190 -21.57 3.78 -2.00
N GLY A 191 -20.48 3.24 -2.57
CA GLY A 191 -19.61 3.97 -3.47
C GLY A 191 -20.15 4.02 -4.90
N ASP A 192 -19.57 4.91 -5.71
CA ASP A 192 -19.91 5.07 -7.12
C ASP A 192 -19.16 4.05 -7.99
N ALA A 193 -19.85 2.99 -8.39
CA ALA A 193 -19.29 1.96 -9.25
C ALA A 193 -19.09 2.37 -10.70
N GLU A 194 -19.83 3.37 -11.20
CA GLU A 194 -19.58 3.88 -12.55
C GLU A 194 -18.23 4.59 -12.61
N LEU A 195 -17.83 5.24 -11.53
CA LEU A 195 -16.49 5.82 -11.39
C LEU A 195 -15.39 4.76 -11.35
N ILE A 196 -15.66 3.56 -10.85
CA ILE A 196 -14.70 2.43 -10.88
C ILE A 196 -14.62 1.82 -12.29
N LYS A 197 -15.74 1.75 -13.01
CA LYS A 197 -15.79 1.27 -14.40
C LYS A 197 -15.13 2.26 -15.37
N LEU A 198 -15.21 3.55 -15.06
CA LEU A 198 -14.68 4.65 -15.86
C LEU A 198 -13.76 5.56 -15.00
N PRO A 199 -12.58 5.07 -14.57
CA PRO A 199 -11.74 5.77 -13.60
C PRO A 199 -11.20 7.12 -14.09
N GLU A 200 -11.17 7.35 -15.40
CA GLU A 200 -10.76 8.62 -16.00
C GLU A 200 -11.75 9.77 -15.77
N ASN A 201 -12.98 9.46 -15.34
CA ASN A 201 -14.01 10.46 -15.05
C ASN A 201 -13.80 11.15 -13.69
N TYR A 202 -12.86 10.68 -12.88
CA TYR A 202 -12.57 11.31 -11.60
C TYR A 202 -11.96 12.70 -11.79
N PRO A 203 -12.34 13.69 -10.96
CA PRO A 203 -11.78 15.04 -11.03
C PRO A 203 -10.25 15.03 -10.91
N LYS A 204 -9.58 15.64 -11.89
CA LYS A 204 -8.13 15.82 -11.87
C LYS A 204 -7.75 17.04 -11.03
N ALA A 205 -6.56 17.00 -10.46
CA ALA A 205 -5.98 18.17 -9.82
C ALA A 205 -5.77 19.30 -10.85
N LYS A 206 -5.78 20.55 -10.38
CA LYS A 206 -5.78 21.75 -11.25
C LYS A 206 -4.47 21.99 -12.00
N LEU A 207 -3.35 21.55 -11.45
CA LEU A 207 -2.01 21.83 -11.97
C LEU A 207 -1.24 20.52 -12.10
N SER A 208 -0.34 20.48 -13.07
CA SER A 208 0.57 19.37 -13.30
C SER A 208 1.96 19.92 -13.60
N ASP A 209 2.98 19.27 -13.05
CA ASP A 209 4.40 19.51 -13.36
C ASP A 209 5.13 18.16 -13.39
N SER A 210 6.38 18.14 -13.84
CA SER A 210 7.19 16.93 -13.92
C SER A 210 8.63 17.15 -13.50
N ILE A 211 9.27 16.07 -13.06
CA ILE A 211 10.71 15.98 -12.86
C ILE A 211 11.29 15.18 -14.01
N THR A 212 12.21 15.78 -14.75
CA THR A 212 12.94 15.16 -15.86
C THR A 212 14.38 14.89 -15.47
N ALA A 213 15.00 13.90 -16.12
CA ALA A 213 16.43 13.61 -15.94
C ALA A 213 17.31 14.69 -16.59
N ASP A 214 18.26 15.26 -15.84
CA ASP A 214 19.22 16.23 -16.38
C ASP A 214 20.26 15.57 -17.31
N SER A 215 20.55 14.29 -17.08
CA SER A 215 21.49 13.49 -17.85
C SER A 215 21.01 12.05 -18.00
N GLY A 216 21.59 11.30 -18.93
CA GLY A 216 21.34 9.87 -19.04
C GLY A 216 21.95 9.07 -17.86
N GLY A 217 21.42 7.87 -17.62
CA GLY A 217 21.85 6.99 -16.54
C GLY A 217 20.75 6.01 -16.12
N TYR A 218 20.91 5.40 -14.95
CA TYR A 218 19.96 4.47 -14.35
C TYR A 218 19.38 5.05 -13.07
N VAL A 219 18.08 4.90 -12.86
CA VAL A 219 17.46 5.16 -11.55
C VAL A 219 17.98 4.12 -10.57
N THR A 220 18.62 4.58 -9.50
CA THR A 220 19.21 3.73 -8.46
C THR A 220 18.58 3.94 -7.09
N GLY A 221 17.85 5.06 -6.91
CA GLY A 221 17.17 5.37 -5.67
C GLY A 221 15.89 6.16 -5.92
N LEU A 222 14.83 5.76 -5.22
CA LEU A 222 13.57 6.48 -5.09
C LEU A 222 13.19 6.39 -3.60
N ASP A 223 13.66 7.34 -2.79
CA ASP A 223 13.56 7.29 -1.33
C ASP A 223 12.09 7.30 -0.85
N ALA A 224 11.58 6.16 -0.40
CA ALA A 224 10.15 6.01 -0.04
C ALA A 224 9.68 7.03 0.99
N LEU A 225 10.52 7.36 1.99
CA LEU A 225 10.18 8.34 3.02
C LEU A 225 10.01 9.73 2.41
N THR A 226 10.95 10.16 1.59
CA THR A 226 10.91 11.46 0.90
C THR A 226 9.69 11.56 0.00
N PHE A 227 9.38 10.52 -0.77
CA PHE A 227 8.18 10.47 -1.60
C PHE A 227 6.88 10.52 -0.77
N GLY A 228 6.81 9.79 0.35
CA GLY A 228 5.67 9.82 1.26
C GLY A 228 5.46 11.21 1.89
N LEU A 229 6.54 11.83 2.38
CA LEU A 229 6.48 13.19 2.94
C LEU A 229 6.14 14.24 1.87
N ALA A 230 6.63 14.08 0.65
CA ALA A 230 6.29 14.93 -0.48
C ALA A 230 4.80 14.81 -0.85
N ALA A 231 4.22 13.60 -0.83
CA ALA A 231 2.80 13.39 -1.02
C ALA A 231 1.95 14.06 0.07
N VAL A 232 2.36 13.96 1.34
CA VAL A 232 1.71 14.70 2.44
C VAL A 232 1.80 16.21 2.22
N ASN A 233 2.95 16.72 1.76
CA ASN A 233 3.11 18.13 1.44
C ASN A 233 2.20 18.59 0.30
N LEU A 234 2.00 17.73 -0.71
CA LEU A 234 1.14 17.99 -1.86
C LEU A 234 -0.35 18.04 -1.50
N GLY A 235 -0.75 17.41 -0.40
CA GLY A 235 -2.13 17.36 0.09
C GLY A 235 -2.74 15.96 0.10
N CYS A 236 -1.98 14.93 -0.30
CA CYS A 236 -2.45 13.54 -0.34
C CYS A 236 -2.61 12.93 1.07
N GLY A 237 -2.10 13.59 2.10
CA GLY A 237 -2.16 13.13 3.48
C GLY A 237 -2.36 14.29 4.46
N ARG A 238 -2.32 13.94 5.75
CA ARG A 238 -2.55 14.89 6.84
C ARG A 238 -1.23 15.26 7.53
N LYS A 239 -1.03 16.55 7.82
CA LYS A 239 0.00 17.03 8.75
C LYS A 239 -0.56 17.11 10.18
N THR A 240 -1.85 17.41 10.30
CA THR A 240 -2.62 17.45 11.55
C THR A 240 -3.93 16.66 11.42
N VAL A 241 -4.56 16.29 12.53
CA VAL A 241 -5.78 15.46 12.53
C VAL A 241 -6.95 16.15 11.81
N GLU A 242 -6.96 17.48 11.81
CA GLU A 242 -8.00 18.34 11.23
C GLU A 242 -7.84 18.57 9.72
N ASP A 243 -6.69 18.22 9.14
CA ASP A 243 -6.41 18.49 7.72
C ASP A 243 -7.38 17.73 6.80
N LYS A 244 -7.89 18.46 5.79
CA LYS A 244 -8.63 17.87 4.69
C LYS A 244 -7.65 17.25 3.70
N ILE A 245 -7.92 16.01 3.31
CA ILE A 245 -7.15 15.31 2.29
C ILE A 245 -7.67 15.73 0.93
N ASP A 246 -6.76 16.05 0.02
CA ASP A 246 -7.06 16.13 -1.41
C ASP A 246 -6.82 14.75 -2.04
N TYR A 247 -7.90 14.17 -2.57
CA TYR A 247 -7.88 12.86 -3.18
C TYR A 247 -7.42 12.89 -4.64
N SER A 248 -7.38 14.08 -5.27
CA SER A 248 -7.01 14.28 -6.67
C SER A 248 -5.52 14.57 -6.87
N SER A 249 -4.84 15.13 -5.86
CA SER A 249 -3.39 15.31 -5.88
C SER A 249 -2.64 13.97 -5.95
N SER A 250 -1.53 13.95 -6.68
CA SER A 250 -0.78 12.72 -6.94
C SER A 250 0.67 12.94 -7.31
N ILE A 251 1.48 11.91 -7.06
CA ILE A 251 2.79 11.73 -7.66
C ILE A 251 2.74 10.43 -8.48
N ILE A 252 3.08 10.50 -9.76
CA ILE A 252 3.04 9.37 -10.70
C ILE A 252 4.46 9.09 -11.16
N LEU A 253 4.97 7.90 -10.84
CA LEU A 253 6.28 7.43 -11.30
C LEU A 253 6.18 6.93 -12.74
N HIS A 254 7.06 7.46 -13.59
CA HIS A 254 7.24 6.97 -14.97
C HIS A 254 8.47 6.07 -15.10
N LYS A 255 9.23 5.95 -14.01
CA LYS A 255 10.50 5.24 -13.92
C LYS A 255 10.65 4.62 -12.54
N LYS A 256 11.17 3.41 -12.50
CA LYS A 256 11.42 2.60 -11.30
C LYS A 256 12.92 2.32 -11.16
N ILE A 257 13.33 1.82 -9.99
CA ILE A 257 14.73 1.44 -9.76
C ILE A 257 15.16 0.41 -10.81
N GLY A 258 16.29 0.67 -11.47
CA GLY A 258 16.85 -0.16 -12.54
C GLY A 258 16.51 0.32 -13.94
N ASP A 259 15.55 1.24 -14.10
CA ASP A 259 15.20 1.79 -15.41
C ASP A 259 16.29 2.72 -15.93
N ASN A 260 16.54 2.61 -17.23
CA ASN A 260 17.44 3.50 -17.96
C ASN A 260 16.72 4.82 -18.29
N LEU A 261 17.50 5.88 -18.40
CA LEU A 261 17.09 7.25 -18.67
C LEU A 261 17.98 7.88 -19.73
N THR A 262 17.38 8.72 -20.56
CA THR A 262 18.09 9.72 -21.35
C THR A 262 17.78 11.13 -20.82
N ALA A 263 18.64 12.10 -21.14
CA ALA A 263 18.42 13.49 -20.71
C ALA A 263 17.08 14.01 -21.26
N GLY A 264 16.29 14.63 -20.41
CA GLY A 264 14.94 15.13 -20.71
C GLY A 264 13.82 14.11 -20.51
N GLU A 265 14.10 12.83 -20.25
CA GLU A 265 13.05 11.86 -19.94
C GLU A 265 12.39 12.15 -18.58
N THR A 266 11.07 12.04 -18.53
CA THR A 266 10.30 12.20 -17.30
C THR A 266 10.54 11.04 -16.33
N ILE A 267 10.85 11.37 -15.09
CA ILE A 267 11.03 10.42 -13.98
C ILE A 267 9.71 10.28 -13.21
N CYS A 268 9.09 11.40 -12.87
CA CYS A 268 7.77 11.42 -12.23
C CYS A 268 6.98 12.70 -12.61
N SER A 269 5.66 12.59 -12.55
CA SER A 269 4.71 13.71 -12.64
C SER A 269 4.16 14.04 -11.25
N ILE A 270 3.80 15.30 -11.06
CA ILE A 270 3.25 15.85 -9.83
C ILE A 270 1.97 16.61 -10.20
N ASP A 271 0.84 16.16 -9.69
CA ASP A 271 -0.45 16.80 -9.90
C ASP A 271 -0.95 17.38 -8.56
N GLY A 272 -1.33 18.66 -8.55
CA GLY A 272 -1.72 19.34 -7.32
C GLY A 272 -2.63 20.54 -7.53
N GLU A 273 -3.16 21.07 -6.42
CA GLU A 273 -4.19 22.11 -6.46
C GLU A 273 -3.65 23.54 -6.56
N THR A 274 -2.43 23.78 -6.05
CA THR A 274 -1.80 25.10 -6.05
C THR A 274 -0.34 25.04 -6.49
N LYS A 275 0.11 26.12 -7.14
CA LYS A 275 1.49 26.21 -7.63
C LYS A 275 2.51 26.10 -6.48
N GLN A 276 2.22 26.70 -5.32
CA GLN A 276 3.09 26.61 -4.16
C GLN A 276 3.29 25.18 -3.67
N GLN A 277 2.22 24.37 -3.61
CA GLN A 277 2.31 22.96 -3.22
C GLN A 277 3.13 22.17 -4.25
N VAL A 278 2.85 22.34 -5.54
CA VAL A 278 3.57 21.65 -6.61
C VAL A 278 5.06 22.00 -6.60
N ASP A 279 5.41 23.28 -6.56
CA ASP A 279 6.81 23.74 -6.57
C ASP A 279 7.59 23.22 -5.35
N SER A 280 6.98 23.27 -4.15
CA SER A 280 7.63 22.78 -2.93
C SER A 280 7.78 21.25 -2.91
N THR A 281 6.76 20.51 -3.36
CA THR A 281 6.82 19.05 -3.52
C THR A 281 7.89 18.64 -4.53
N LYS A 282 8.00 19.35 -5.66
CA LYS A 282 9.05 19.11 -6.66
C LYS A 282 10.45 19.25 -6.06
N ALA A 283 10.68 20.30 -5.27
CA ALA A 283 11.94 20.51 -4.58
C ALA A 283 12.28 19.38 -3.59
N MET A 284 11.28 18.81 -2.90
CA MET A 284 11.49 17.65 -2.01
C MET A 284 11.86 16.40 -2.82
N LEU A 285 11.11 16.10 -3.88
CA LEU A 285 11.27 14.88 -4.67
C LEU A 285 12.63 14.76 -5.35
N ILE A 286 13.22 15.88 -5.80
CA ILE A 286 14.57 15.89 -6.37
C ILE A 286 15.58 15.27 -5.40
N ASN A 287 15.45 15.53 -4.10
CA ASN A 287 16.34 14.98 -3.08
C ASN A 287 16.10 13.49 -2.80
N GLY A 288 14.93 12.96 -3.20
CA GLY A 288 14.59 11.54 -3.06
C GLY A 288 14.95 10.70 -4.28
N ILE A 289 15.48 11.29 -5.36
CA ILE A 289 15.80 10.60 -6.61
C ILE A 289 17.32 10.48 -6.72
N THR A 290 17.82 9.29 -7.02
CA THR A 290 19.25 9.05 -7.28
C THR A 290 19.44 8.39 -8.64
N ILE A 291 20.26 9.01 -9.49
CA ILE A 291 20.62 8.52 -10.82
C ILE A 291 22.13 8.28 -10.85
N THR A 292 22.56 7.14 -11.39
CA THR A 292 23.99 6.85 -11.60
C THR A 292 24.24 6.22 -12.97
N ASN A 293 25.49 6.15 -13.40
CA ASN A 293 25.85 5.54 -14.68
C ASN A 293 25.93 4.01 -14.64
N LEU A 294 25.81 3.40 -13.46
CA LEU A 294 25.89 1.95 -13.28
C LEU A 294 24.50 1.38 -13.05
N LYS A 295 24.14 0.36 -13.83
CA LYS A 295 22.87 -0.35 -13.63
C LYS A 295 22.89 -1.03 -12.26
N PRO A 296 21.91 -0.76 -11.38
CA PRO A 296 21.86 -1.37 -10.06
C PRO A 296 21.45 -2.84 -10.16
N GLU A 297 21.81 -3.62 -9.14
CA GLU A 297 21.22 -4.94 -8.93
C GLU A 297 19.77 -4.77 -8.46
N ILE A 298 18.83 -5.38 -9.17
CA ILE A 298 17.41 -5.33 -8.81
C ILE A 298 17.11 -6.52 -7.90
N LYS A 299 16.70 -6.22 -6.66
CA LYS A 299 16.23 -7.22 -5.69
C LYS A 299 14.71 -7.29 -5.73
N GLY A 300 14.16 -8.49 -5.50
CA GLY A 300 12.72 -8.67 -5.34
C GLY A 300 12.18 -7.99 -4.09
N ARG A 301 10.88 -7.67 -4.07
CA ARG A 301 10.24 -7.04 -2.91
C ARG A 301 10.00 -7.99 -1.74
N ILE A 302 9.90 -9.30 -1.98
CA ILE A 302 9.77 -10.30 -0.91
C ILE A 302 11.16 -10.60 -0.35
N ILE A 303 11.38 -10.30 0.93
CA ILE A 303 12.68 -10.46 1.60
C ILE A 303 12.75 -11.82 2.30
N GLU A 304 11.76 -12.13 3.13
CA GLU A 304 11.73 -13.35 3.95
C GLU A 304 10.30 -13.70 4.32
N VAL A 305 10.00 -15.01 4.39
CA VAL A 305 8.76 -15.53 4.96
C VAL A 305 9.07 -16.11 6.34
N ILE A 306 8.30 -15.69 7.34
CA ILE A 306 8.41 -16.16 8.72
C ILE A 306 7.13 -16.90 9.08
N ASN A 307 7.30 -18.17 9.44
CA ASN A 307 6.26 -19.12 9.83
C ASN A 307 6.38 -19.54 11.29
#